data_AF-U4U5Y4-F1
#
_entry.id   AF-U4U5Y4-F1
#
_cell.length_a   1.000
_cell.length_b   1.000
_cell.length_c   1.000
_cell.angle_alpha   90.00
_cell.angle_beta   90.00
_cell.angle_gamma   90.00
#
_symmetry.space_group_name_H-M   'P 1'
#
loop_
_entity.id
_entity.type
_entity.pdbx_description
1 polymer ?
#
loop_
_entity_poly.entity_id
_entity_poly.type
_entity_poly.pdbx_seq_one_letter_code
_entity_poly.pdbx_strand_id
1 'polypeptide(L)'
;MEDDALLEFGSIGEYAALRYHTQRLSESIPEELMETIMTMMLSENPYHHMFGYRIIQNITDRHYNRLEFENPRGVNYNIRVAKYSARDRQYYKKHRLNIYRILIAGLKHHYNRKINLENMYTYLAITCVEIPCSYVASSIVSFAMAMQEFVLQAHLTNMVACHHVHSIVMALMSLVCYVHKAEVFYNYVALIMERRSEWAPHLNPPIKVVYSYAQHHILWNKPDLFFEDWEARYGLWKCFRTVSKKTNKIYYTKPGKVAI
;
A
#
# COMPACT_ATOMS: atom_id res chain seq x y z
N MET A 1 -27.23 13.81 -6.99
CA MET A 1 -27.59 12.62 -6.20
C MET A 1 -27.39 13.03 -4.76
N GLU A 2 -28.42 12.92 -3.93
CA GLU A 2 -28.31 13.20 -2.50
C GLU A 2 -27.33 12.20 -1.87
N ASP A 3 -26.49 12.63 -0.92
CA ASP A 3 -25.41 11.80 -0.36
C ASP A 3 -25.94 10.49 0.24
N ASP A 4 -27.19 10.48 0.72
CA ASP A 4 -27.87 9.31 1.28
C ASP A 4 -28.11 8.22 0.24
N ALA A 5 -28.61 8.59 -0.95
CA ALA A 5 -28.79 7.63 -2.04
C ALA A 5 -27.45 7.01 -2.47
N LEU A 6 -26.39 7.81 -2.47
CA LEU A 6 -25.06 7.32 -2.81
C LEU A 6 -24.52 6.32 -1.77
N LEU A 7 -24.78 6.57 -0.49
CA LEU A 7 -24.44 5.64 0.60
C LEU A 7 -25.22 4.33 0.49
N GLU A 8 -26.51 4.39 0.19
CA GLU A 8 -27.34 3.19 0.02
C GLU A 8 -26.87 2.33 -1.16
N PHE A 9 -26.77 2.92 -2.36
CA PHE A 9 -26.32 2.20 -3.55
C PHE A 9 -24.86 1.73 -3.43
N GLY A 10 -23.99 2.55 -2.85
CA GLY A 10 -22.61 2.18 -2.58
C GLY A 10 -22.50 0.99 -1.64
N SER A 11 -23.34 0.93 -0.60
CA SER A 11 -23.39 -0.19 0.34
C SER A 11 -23.86 -1.49 -0.32
N ILE A 12 -24.84 -1.41 -1.23
CA ILE A 12 -25.27 -2.57 -2.03
C ILE A 12 -24.12 -3.07 -2.91
N GLY A 13 -23.40 -2.16 -3.59
CA GLY A 13 -22.23 -2.51 -4.41
C GLY A 13 -21.11 -3.15 -3.59
N GLU A 14 -20.80 -2.59 -2.41
CA GLU A 14 -19.82 -3.15 -1.47
C GLU A 14 -20.22 -4.57 -1.01
N TYR A 15 -21.50 -4.77 -0.69
CA TYR A 15 -22.02 -6.07 -0.26
C TYR A 15 -21.99 -7.12 -1.38
N ALA A 16 -22.34 -6.74 -2.61
CA ALA A 16 -22.20 -7.62 -3.77
C ALA A 16 -20.73 -8.02 -3.99
N ALA A 17 -19.80 -7.07 -3.83
CA ALA A 17 -18.37 -7.32 -3.94
C ALA A 17 -17.85 -8.31 -2.87
N LEU A 18 -18.36 -8.27 -1.63
CA LEU A 18 -17.99 -9.23 -0.58
C LEU A 18 -18.34 -10.69 -0.94
N ARG A 19 -19.37 -10.88 -1.75
CA ARG A 19 -19.82 -12.20 -2.20
C ARG A 19 -19.16 -12.64 -3.51
N TYR A 20 -18.31 -11.80 -4.08
CA TYR A 20 -17.64 -12.06 -5.34
C TYR A 20 -16.44 -12.98 -5.13
N HIS A 21 -16.53 -14.23 -5.59
CA HIS A 21 -15.43 -15.18 -5.44
C HIS A 21 -14.38 -15.01 -6.53
N THR A 22 -13.24 -14.42 -6.18
CA THR A 22 -12.08 -14.27 -7.08
C THR A 22 -11.06 -15.38 -6.85
N GLN A 23 -10.78 -16.19 -7.88
CA GLN A 23 -9.64 -17.13 -7.82
C GLN A 23 -8.39 -16.52 -8.50
N ARG A 24 -8.58 -15.96 -9.70
CA ARG A 24 -7.52 -15.30 -10.49
C ARG A 24 -8.04 -13.95 -10.97
N LEU A 25 -7.25 -12.90 -10.80
CA LEU A 25 -7.72 -11.54 -11.06
C LEU A 25 -8.13 -11.34 -12.52
N SER A 26 -7.33 -11.84 -13.46
CA SER A 26 -7.59 -11.69 -14.90
C SER A 26 -8.81 -12.46 -15.42
N GLU A 27 -9.28 -13.46 -14.67
CA GLU A 27 -10.44 -14.27 -15.05
C GLU A 27 -11.70 -13.81 -14.29
N SER A 28 -11.51 -13.23 -13.11
CA SER A 28 -12.57 -12.81 -12.21
C SER A 28 -12.91 -11.32 -12.31
N ILE A 29 -12.12 -10.48 -12.99
CA ILE A 29 -12.43 -9.05 -13.12
C ILE A 29 -12.54 -8.70 -14.60
N PRO A 30 -13.77 -8.57 -15.14
CA PRO A 30 -13.99 -8.05 -16.48
C PRO A 30 -13.40 -6.65 -16.64
N GLU A 31 -12.91 -6.32 -17.85
CA GLU A 31 -12.27 -5.02 -18.10
C GLU A 31 -13.22 -3.85 -17.84
N GLU A 32 -14.47 -3.96 -18.27
CA GLU A 32 -15.52 -2.95 -18.06
C GLU A 32 -15.79 -2.69 -16.57
N LEU A 33 -15.77 -3.75 -15.75
CA LEU A 33 -15.90 -3.62 -14.29
C LEU A 33 -14.69 -2.91 -13.71
N MET A 34 -13.47 -3.27 -14.15
CA MET A 34 -12.25 -2.61 -13.72
C MET A 34 -12.25 -1.12 -14.08
N GLU A 35 -12.65 -0.76 -15.30
CA GLU A 35 -12.75 0.63 -15.75
C GLU A 35 -13.78 1.44 -14.93
N THR A 36 -14.92 0.83 -14.63
CA THR A 36 -15.95 1.43 -13.77
C THR A 36 -15.40 1.71 -12.37
N ILE A 37 -14.77 0.71 -11.75
CA ILE A 37 -14.13 0.83 -10.43
C ILE A 37 -13.04 1.91 -10.44
N MET A 38 -12.19 1.92 -11.47
CA MET A 38 -11.14 2.94 -11.61
C MET A 38 -11.72 4.35 -11.74
N THR A 39 -12.85 4.50 -12.42
CA THR A 39 -13.56 5.80 -12.53
C THR A 39 -14.08 6.25 -11.17
N MET A 40 -14.64 5.34 -10.38
CA MET A 40 -15.04 5.64 -9.00
C MET A 40 -13.84 6.05 -8.13
N MET A 41 -12.73 5.31 -8.21
CA MET A 41 -11.49 5.59 -7.47
C MET A 41 -10.86 6.94 -7.87
N LEU A 42 -11.08 7.41 -9.09
CA LEU A 42 -10.58 8.70 -9.58
C LEU A 42 -11.45 9.89 -9.15
N SER A 43 -12.68 9.64 -8.67
CA SER A 43 -13.66 10.69 -8.40
C SER A 43 -13.21 11.69 -7.33
N GLU A 44 -13.52 12.97 -7.56
CA GLU A 44 -13.37 14.03 -6.55
C GLU A 44 -14.45 13.94 -5.46
N ASN A 45 -15.54 13.20 -5.69
CA ASN A 45 -16.53 12.93 -4.65
C ASN A 45 -15.96 11.89 -3.66
N PRO A 46 -15.91 12.21 -2.34
CA PRO A 46 -15.26 11.35 -1.36
C PRO A 46 -15.94 10.00 -1.18
N TYR A 47 -17.25 9.91 -1.37
CA TYR A 47 -18.00 8.65 -1.26
C TYR A 47 -17.76 7.75 -2.47
N HIS A 48 -17.80 8.29 -3.69
CA HIS A 48 -17.43 7.53 -4.90
C HIS A 48 -16.01 6.96 -4.78
N HIS A 49 -15.05 7.79 -4.39
CA HIS A 49 -13.67 7.39 -4.16
C HIS A 49 -13.59 6.26 -3.13
N MET A 50 -14.21 6.45 -1.95
CA MET A 50 -14.25 5.44 -0.89
C MET A 50 -14.86 4.11 -1.36
N PHE A 51 -16.03 4.12 -1.99
CA PHE A 51 -16.68 2.90 -2.46
C PHE A 51 -15.91 2.21 -3.59
N GLY A 52 -15.29 2.97 -4.49
CA GLY A 52 -14.40 2.41 -5.51
C GLY A 52 -13.29 1.56 -4.90
N TYR A 53 -12.64 2.07 -3.84
CA TYR A 53 -11.64 1.30 -3.10
C TYR A 53 -12.23 0.09 -2.37
N ARG A 54 -13.35 0.25 -1.66
CA ARG A 54 -13.97 -0.86 -0.91
C ARG A 54 -14.40 -2.02 -1.81
N ILE A 55 -14.96 -1.71 -2.97
CA ILE A 55 -15.38 -2.70 -3.97
C ILE A 55 -14.15 -3.47 -4.47
N ILE A 56 -13.09 -2.77 -4.92
CA ILE A 56 -11.90 -3.46 -5.42
C ILE A 56 -11.18 -4.25 -4.32
N GLN A 57 -11.14 -3.75 -3.09
CA GLN A 57 -10.58 -4.46 -1.94
C GLN A 57 -11.33 -5.80 -1.74
N ASN A 58 -12.66 -5.78 -1.71
CA ASN A 58 -13.46 -6.99 -1.50
C ASN A 58 -13.32 -8.00 -2.63
N ILE A 59 -13.25 -7.54 -3.88
CA ILE A 59 -13.04 -8.42 -5.03
C ILE A 59 -11.63 -9.03 -5.01
N THR A 60 -10.63 -8.32 -4.50
CA THR A 60 -9.23 -8.75 -4.54
C THR A 60 -8.78 -9.54 -3.32
N ASP A 61 -9.40 -9.34 -2.15
CA ASP A 61 -9.03 -9.98 -0.88
C ASP A 61 -9.49 -11.44 -0.80
N ARG A 62 -8.67 -12.35 -1.33
CA ARG A 62 -8.98 -13.79 -1.38
C ARG A 62 -8.82 -14.49 -0.03
N HIS A 63 -8.12 -13.86 0.91
CA HIS A 63 -7.75 -14.48 2.19
C HIS A 63 -8.32 -13.76 3.40
N TYR A 64 -9.27 -12.83 3.20
CA TYR A 64 -9.94 -12.07 4.26
C TYR A 64 -8.97 -11.26 5.14
N ASN A 65 -7.90 -10.74 4.53
CA ASN A 65 -6.92 -9.89 5.20
C ASN A 65 -7.41 -8.44 5.42
N ARG A 66 -8.51 -8.02 4.80
CA ARG A 66 -9.00 -6.63 4.84
C ARG A 66 -9.18 -6.12 6.27
N LEU A 67 -9.69 -6.96 7.18
CA LEU A 67 -9.88 -6.61 8.59
C LEU A 67 -8.57 -6.25 9.30
N GLU A 68 -7.45 -6.88 8.92
CA GLU A 68 -6.12 -6.57 9.47
C GLU A 68 -5.57 -5.22 8.98
N PHE A 69 -6.13 -4.68 7.90
CA PHE A 69 -5.67 -3.46 7.23
C PHE A 69 -6.64 -2.28 7.32
N GLU A 70 -7.71 -2.36 8.13
CA GLU A 70 -8.61 -1.23 8.36
C GLU A 70 -7.90 -0.04 9.01
N ASN A 71 -6.86 -0.31 9.80
CA ASN A 71 -6.06 0.69 10.47
C ASN A 71 -4.58 0.50 10.08
N PRO A 72 -3.87 1.52 9.58
CA PRO A 72 -2.44 1.42 9.30
C PRO A 72 -1.65 1.04 10.55
N ARG A 73 -0.79 0.01 10.41
CA ARG A 73 0.11 -0.48 11.45
C ARG A 73 1.52 -0.66 10.89
N GLY A 74 2.53 -0.46 11.73
CA GLY A 74 3.94 -0.58 11.35
C GLY A 74 4.59 -1.93 11.71
N VAL A 75 3.96 -2.75 12.54
CA VAL A 75 4.55 -4.00 13.07
C VAL A 75 3.48 -5.07 13.31
N ASN A 76 3.92 -6.33 13.44
CA ASN A 76 3.12 -7.48 13.88
C ASN A 76 1.83 -7.70 13.06
N TYR A 77 1.97 -8.22 11.85
CA TYR A 77 0.85 -8.53 10.97
C TYR A 77 0.38 -9.98 11.13
N ASN A 78 -0.90 -10.17 11.45
CA ASN A 78 -1.54 -11.50 11.44
C ASN A 78 -2.20 -11.77 10.07
N ILE A 79 -1.38 -11.82 9.02
CA ILE A 79 -1.86 -11.82 7.63
C ILE A 79 -1.49 -13.10 6.88
N ARG A 80 -2.32 -13.47 5.90
CA ARG A 80 -2.05 -14.55 4.96
C ARG A 80 -1.53 -13.99 3.64
N VAL A 81 -0.25 -14.19 3.37
CA VAL A 81 0.36 -13.80 2.10
C VAL A 81 0.05 -14.85 1.03
N ALA A 82 -0.61 -14.42 -0.05
CA ALA A 82 -1.05 -15.30 -1.11
C ALA A 82 0.11 -15.82 -1.97
N LYS A 83 -0.10 -16.99 -2.59
CA LYS A 83 0.66 -17.34 -3.80
C LYS A 83 0.04 -16.59 -4.97
N TYR A 84 0.86 -15.95 -5.81
CA TYR A 84 0.37 -15.24 -6.99
C TYR A 84 0.71 -15.99 -8.28
N SER A 85 -0.15 -15.86 -9.30
CA SER A 85 0.09 -16.42 -10.62
C SER A 85 0.84 -15.45 -11.54
N ALA A 86 1.48 -15.96 -12.60
CA ALA A 86 2.05 -15.11 -13.64
C ALA A 86 1.00 -14.22 -14.33
N ARG A 87 -0.26 -14.68 -14.39
CA ARG A 87 -1.40 -13.93 -14.93
C ARG A 87 -1.77 -12.76 -14.02
N ASP A 88 -1.85 -12.96 -12.71
CA ASP A 88 -2.12 -11.88 -11.74
C ASP A 88 -1.04 -10.78 -11.84
N ARG A 89 0.23 -11.20 -11.93
CA ARG A 89 1.35 -10.27 -12.15
C ARG A 89 1.19 -9.48 -13.46
N GLN A 90 0.83 -10.15 -14.54
CA GLN A 90 0.66 -9.50 -15.85
C GLN A 90 -0.55 -8.56 -15.86
N TYR A 91 -1.64 -8.95 -15.20
CA TYR A 91 -2.83 -8.13 -15.00
C TYR A 91 -2.47 -6.83 -14.27
N TYR A 92 -1.82 -6.92 -13.10
CA TYR A 92 -1.35 -5.72 -12.40
C TYR A 92 -0.44 -4.86 -13.27
N LYS A 93 0.50 -5.49 -14.00
CA LYS A 93 1.42 -4.79 -14.89
C LYS A 93 0.71 -4.02 -16.01
N LYS A 94 -0.38 -4.56 -16.57
CA LYS A 94 -1.22 -3.90 -17.58
C LYS A 94 -1.80 -2.59 -17.04
N HIS A 95 -2.31 -2.62 -15.80
CA HIS A 95 -3.03 -1.50 -15.20
C HIS A 95 -2.16 -0.53 -14.37
N ARG A 96 -0.90 -0.88 -14.09
CA ARG A 96 -0.02 -0.16 -13.13
C ARG A 96 0.06 1.36 -13.34
N LEU A 97 0.09 1.83 -14.59
CA LEU A 97 0.24 3.25 -14.89
C LEU A 97 -1.04 4.01 -14.55
N ASN A 98 -2.19 3.44 -14.92
CA ASN A 98 -3.50 4.01 -14.59
C ASN A 98 -3.72 3.97 -13.08
N ILE A 99 -3.41 2.85 -12.41
CA ILE A 99 -3.49 2.74 -10.95
C ILE A 99 -2.63 3.82 -10.28
N TYR A 100 -1.38 4.00 -10.71
CA TYR A 100 -0.50 5.04 -10.16
C TYR A 100 -1.07 6.46 -10.34
N ARG A 101 -1.62 6.77 -11.53
CA ARG A 101 -2.27 8.06 -11.80
C ARG A 101 -3.48 8.30 -10.89
N ILE A 102 -4.32 7.28 -10.72
CA ILE A 102 -5.50 7.32 -9.86
C ILE A 102 -5.10 7.54 -8.40
N LEU A 103 -4.10 6.82 -7.92
CA LEU A 103 -3.60 6.97 -6.55
C LEU A 103 -3.07 8.39 -6.27
N ILE A 104 -2.31 8.97 -7.20
CA ILE A 104 -1.79 10.35 -7.07
C ILE A 104 -2.92 11.38 -7.12
N ALA A 105 -3.88 11.23 -8.04
CA ALA A 105 -5.04 12.12 -8.10
C ALA A 105 -5.87 12.03 -6.80
N GLY A 106 -6.20 10.80 -6.37
CA GLY A 106 -6.93 10.55 -5.14
C GLY A 106 -6.24 11.13 -3.91
N LEU A 107 -4.91 11.04 -3.83
CA LEU A 107 -4.14 11.68 -2.76
C LEU A 107 -4.36 13.20 -2.77
N LYS A 108 -4.20 13.85 -3.92
CA LYS A 108 -4.36 15.31 -4.04
C LYS A 108 -5.75 15.78 -3.64
N HIS A 109 -6.79 15.05 -4.03
CA HIS A 109 -8.18 15.40 -3.72
C HIS A 109 -8.59 15.08 -2.27
N HIS A 110 -8.05 14.00 -1.69
CA HIS A 110 -8.61 13.41 -0.45
C HIS A 110 -7.61 13.29 0.71
N TYR A 111 -6.41 13.85 0.65
CA TYR A 111 -5.42 13.73 1.74
C TYR A 111 -5.91 14.23 3.10
N ASN A 112 -6.87 15.17 3.13
CA ASN A 112 -7.44 15.70 4.36
C ASN A 112 -8.61 14.86 4.91
N ARG A 113 -8.99 13.76 4.23
CA ARG A 113 -10.06 12.86 4.63
C ARG A 113 -9.47 11.54 5.12
N LYS A 114 -9.45 11.35 6.44
CA LYS A 114 -8.95 10.12 7.09
C LYS A 114 -9.51 8.84 6.47
N ILE A 115 -10.83 8.77 6.28
CA ILE A 115 -11.50 7.56 5.74
C ILE A 115 -11.03 7.22 4.31
N ASN A 116 -10.85 8.22 3.45
CA ASN A 116 -10.38 8.01 2.07
C ASN A 116 -8.93 7.54 2.06
N LEU A 117 -8.08 8.12 2.92
CA LEU A 117 -6.70 7.70 3.09
C LEU A 117 -6.58 6.26 3.61
N GLU A 118 -7.40 5.88 4.59
CA GLU A 118 -7.44 4.51 5.11
C GLU A 118 -7.83 3.51 4.02
N ASN A 119 -8.86 3.80 3.22
CA ASN A 119 -9.26 2.92 2.11
C ASN A 119 -8.19 2.82 1.01
N MET A 120 -7.47 3.91 0.74
CA MET A 120 -6.33 3.86 -0.18
C MET A 120 -5.21 2.97 0.38
N TYR A 121 -4.89 3.10 1.67
CA TYR A 121 -3.93 2.23 2.35
C TYR A 121 -4.36 0.75 2.29
N THR A 122 -5.61 0.44 2.66
CA THR A 122 -6.14 -0.92 2.66
C THR A 122 -6.04 -1.54 1.27
N TYR A 123 -6.36 -0.80 0.21
CA TYR A 123 -6.21 -1.29 -1.17
C TYR A 123 -4.75 -1.65 -1.52
N LEU A 124 -3.80 -0.79 -1.17
CA LEU A 124 -2.38 -1.05 -1.41
C LEU A 124 -1.89 -2.24 -0.59
N ALA A 125 -2.33 -2.36 0.66
CA ALA A 125 -1.99 -3.45 1.55
C ALA A 125 -2.53 -4.80 1.04
N ILE A 126 -3.81 -4.84 0.63
CA ILE A 126 -4.43 -6.01 0.00
C ILE A 126 -3.70 -6.40 -1.28
N THR A 127 -3.41 -5.43 -2.14
CA THR A 127 -2.65 -5.68 -3.38
C THR A 127 -1.25 -6.26 -3.07
N CYS A 128 -0.58 -5.77 -2.03
CA CYS A 128 0.73 -6.25 -1.59
C CYS A 128 0.71 -7.72 -1.18
N VAL A 129 -0.29 -8.13 -0.40
CA VAL A 129 -0.39 -9.51 0.11
C VAL A 129 -0.97 -10.49 -0.89
N GLU A 130 -1.82 -10.02 -1.81
CA GLU A 130 -2.47 -10.86 -2.83
C GLU A 130 -1.58 -11.08 -4.05
N ILE A 131 -0.74 -10.10 -4.39
CA ILE A 131 0.22 -10.16 -5.49
C ILE A 131 1.63 -9.80 -4.99
N PRO A 132 2.25 -10.60 -4.09
CA PRO A 132 3.54 -10.30 -3.47
C PRO A 132 4.69 -10.48 -4.47
N CYS A 133 4.80 -9.57 -5.43
CA CYS A 133 5.81 -9.56 -6.47
C CYS A 133 6.59 -8.24 -6.50
N SER A 134 7.77 -8.26 -7.14
CA SER A 134 8.67 -7.10 -7.17
C SER A 134 8.07 -5.86 -7.84
N TYR A 135 7.17 -6.04 -8.80
CA TYR A 135 6.47 -4.92 -9.44
C TYR A 135 5.55 -4.20 -8.46
N VAL A 136 4.75 -4.94 -7.71
CA VAL A 136 3.83 -4.39 -6.71
C VAL A 136 4.61 -3.72 -5.58
N ALA A 137 5.64 -4.37 -5.06
CA ALA A 137 6.53 -3.79 -4.05
C ALA A 137 7.13 -2.45 -4.51
N SER A 138 7.68 -2.42 -5.73
CA SER A 138 8.26 -1.20 -6.30
C SER A 138 7.20 -0.12 -6.50
N SER A 139 6.01 -0.46 -7.01
CA SER A 139 4.92 0.50 -7.21
C SER A 139 4.43 1.10 -5.89
N ILE A 140 4.28 0.28 -4.84
CA ILE A 140 3.87 0.74 -3.51
C ILE A 140 4.93 1.67 -2.91
N VAL A 141 6.21 1.29 -2.94
CA VAL A 141 7.28 2.13 -2.40
C VAL A 141 7.40 3.44 -3.19
N SER A 142 7.34 3.41 -4.52
CA SER A 142 7.32 4.62 -5.34
C SER A 142 6.15 5.55 -5.00
N PHE A 143 4.95 4.98 -4.81
CA PHE A 143 3.80 5.77 -4.40
C PHE A 143 3.94 6.32 -2.97
N ALA A 144 4.44 5.53 -2.02
CA ALA A 144 4.69 5.99 -0.65
C ALA A 144 5.72 7.13 -0.60
N MET A 145 6.77 7.08 -1.43
CA MET A 145 7.70 8.20 -1.59
C MET A 145 7.00 9.45 -2.17
N ALA A 146 6.15 9.28 -3.18
CA ALA A 146 5.38 10.39 -3.74
C ALA A 146 4.37 10.99 -2.74
N MET A 147 3.76 10.16 -1.87
CA MET A 147 2.92 10.63 -0.77
C MET A 147 3.69 11.49 0.21
N GLN A 148 4.89 11.07 0.59
CA GLN A 148 5.77 11.82 1.48
C GLN A 148 6.15 13.17 0.85
N GLU A 149 6.59 13.17 -0.41
CA GLU A 149 6.97 14.39 -1.12
C GLU A 149 5.79 15.38 -1.21
N PHE A 150 4.60 14.87 -1.52
CA PHE A 150 3.40 15.69 -1.62
C PHE A 150 3.13 16.49 -0.34
N VAL A 151 3.19 15.85 0.83
CA VAL A 151 2.92 16.55 2.10
C VAL A 151 4.08 17.40 2.59
N LEU A 152 5.33 17.08 2.21
CA LEU A 152 6.49 17.92 2.50
C LEU A 152 6.48 19.23 1.70
N GLN A 153 6.03 19.17 0.44
CA GLN A 153 6.01 20.33 -0.46
C GLN A 153 4.77 21.21 -0.32
N ALA A 154 3.61 20.63 0.01
CA ALA A 154 2.35 21.31 -0.23
C ALA A 154 2.02 22.45 0.76
N HIS A 155 2.99 22.94 1.56
CA HIS A 155 2.82 24.00 2.58
C HIS A 155 1.49 23.86 3.33
N LEU A 156 1.13 22.62 3.65
CA LEU A 156 -0.23 22.27 4.02
C LEU A 156 -0.57 22.83 5.39
N THR A 157 -1.67 23.56 5.46
CA THR A 157 -2.18 24.13 6.72
C THR A 157 -2.70 23.05 7.67
N ASN A 158 -3.04 21.86 7.16
CA ASN A 158 -3.58 20.77 7.95
C ASN A 158 -2.48 19.78 8.40
N MET A 159 -1.86 20.06 9.54
CA MET A 159 -0.82 19.18 10.13
C MET A 159 -1.35 17.76 10.43
N VAL A 160 -2.60 17.64 10.89
CA VAL A 160 -3.20 16.33 11.20
C VAL A 160 -3.24 15.44 9.96
N ALA A 161 -3.66 16.00 8.82
CA ALA A 161 -3.66 15.28 7.55
C ALA A 161 -2.23 14.88 7.11
N CYS A 162 -1.23 15.73 7.34
CA CYS A 162 0.17 15.39 7.05
C CYS A 162 0.64 14.20 7.91
N HIS A 163 0.30 14.18 9.19
CA HIS A 163 0.60 13.07 10.09
C HIS A 163 -0.06 11.76 9.64
N HIS A 164 -1.30 11.84 9.14
CA HIS A 164 -2.02 10.69 8.58
C HIS A 164 -1.27 10.10 7.38
N VAL A 165 -0.84 10.96 6.45
CA VAL A 165 -0.08 10.54 5.28
C VAL A 165 1.26 9.93 5.67
N HIS A 166 2.05 10.56 6.55
CA HIS A 166 3.34 10.00 6.99
C HIS A 166 3.19 8.66 7.74
N SER A 167 2.11 8.51 8.51
CA SER A 167 1.77 7.24 9.15
C SER A 167 1.49 6.16 8.09
N ILE A 168 0.72 6.46 7.04
CA ILE A 168 0.46 5.52 5.94
C ILE A 168 1.75 5.14 5.22
N VAL A 169 2.62 6.12 4.93
CA VAL A 169 3.92 5.87 4.30
C VAL A 169 4.71 4.85 5.12
N MET A 170 4.86 5.09 6.43
CA MET A 170 5.57 4.17 7.32
C MET A 170 4.93 2.78 7.38
N ALA A 171 3.60 2.69 7.42
CA ALA A 171 2.87 1.42 7.42
C ALA A 171 3.08 0.63 6.12
N LEU A 172 3.06 1.30 4.95
CA LEU A 172 3.30 0.67 3.65
C LEU A 172 4.74 0.17 3.52
N MET A 173 5.74 0.98 3.92
CA MET A 173 7.14 0.57 3.89
C MET A 173 7.38 -0.66 4.78
N SER A 174 6.79 -0.66 5.97
CA SER A 174 6.90 -1.78 6.92
C SER A 174 6.23 -3.05 6.38
N LEU A 175 5.04 -2.92 5.77
CA LEU A 175 4.33 -4.05 5.17
C LEU A 175 5.12 -4.67 4.01
N VAL A 176 5.68 -3.84 3.12
CA VAL A 176 6.52 -4.32 2.01
C VAL A 176 7.72 -5.10 2.56
N CYS A 177 8.37 -4.59 3.61
CA CYS A 177 9.47 -5.30 4.28
C CYS A 177 9.04 -6.66 4.83
N TYR A 178 7.89 -6.70 5.50
CA TYR A 178 7.33 -7.92 6.09
C TYR A 178 6.99 -8.97 5.02
N VAL A 179 6.21 -8.59 4.00
CA VAL A 179 5.74 -9.49 2.93
C VAL A 179 6.91 -10.08 2.14
N HIS A 180 7.94 -9.28 1.86
CA HIS A 180 9.07 -9.70 1.05
C HIS A 180 10.28 -10.22 1.84
N LYS A 181 10.24 -10.18 3.18
CA LYS A 181 11.37 -10.50 4.06
C LYS A 181 12.62 -9.70 3.67
N ALA A 182 12.43 -8.40 3.44
CA ALA A 182 13.46 -7.51 2.90
C ALA A 182 14.40 -6.99 4.01
N GLU A 183 15.29 -7.83 4.54
CA GLU A 183 16.15 -7.52 5.71
C GLU A 183 16.86 -6.16 5.63
N VAL A 184 17.54 -5.87 4.51
CA VAL A 184 18.27 -4.59 4.35
C VAL A 184 17.32 -3.40 4.38
N PHE A 185 16.16 -3.53 3.72
CA PHE A 185 15.17 -2.46 3.70
C PHE A 185 14.50 -2.30 5.06
N TYR A 186 14.24 -3.41 5.75
CA TYR A 186 13.68 -3.44 7.10
C TYR A 186 14.57 -2.66 8.08
N ASN A 187 15.89 -2.85 8.04
CA ASN A 187 16.80 -2.10 8.91
C ASN A 187 16.67 -0.59 8.72
N TYR A 188 16.54 -0.13 7.47
CA TYR A 188 16.33 1.27 7.17
C TYR A 188 14.96 1.77 7.67
N VAL A 189 13.88 1.01 7.42
CA VAL A 189 12.53 1.35 7.91
C VAL A 189 12.50 1.40 9.45
N ALA A 190 13.12 0.44 10.12
CA ALA A 190 13.22 0.38 11.58
C ALA A 190 13.96 1.60 12.13
N LEU A 191 15.07 2.01 11.50
CA LEU A 191 15.82 3.21 11.90
C LEU A 191 14.94 4.48 11.83
N ILE A 192 14.20 4.68 10.74
CA ILE A 192 13.30 5.84 10.61
C ILE A 192 12.16 5.75 11.64
N MET A 193 11.60 4.56 11.87
CA MET A 193 10.56 4.34 12.86
C MET A 193 11.04 4.64 14.28
N GLU A 194 12.26 4.26 14.64
CA GLU A 194 12.88 4.52 15.94
C GLU A 194 13.09 6.02 16.15
N ARG A 195 13.72 6.72 15.19
CA ARG A 195 13.90 8.18 15.24
C ARG A 195 12.58 8.92 15.38
N ARG A 196 11.54 8.50 14.64
CA ARG A 196 10.19 9.07 14.78
C ARG A 196 9.59 8.78 16.14
N SER A 197 9.80 7.58 16.70
CA SER A 197 9.26 7.25 18.02
C SER A 197 9.82 8.14 19.12
N GLU A 198 11.10 8.52 19.01
CA GLU A 198 11.77 9.43 19.95
C GLU A 198 11.37 10.90 19.73
N TRP A 199 11.46 11.38 18.48
CA TRP A 199 11.39 12.82 18.21
C TRP A 199 10.06 13.29 17.63
N ALA A 200 9.31 12.44 16.93
CA ALA A 200 8.11 12.82 16.20
C ALA A 200 7.08 11.68 16.11
N PRO A 201 6.56 11.18 17.26
CA PRO A 201 5.77 9.95 17.30
C PRO A 201 4.44 10.05 16.54
N HIS A 202 3.97 11.27 16.25
CA HIS A 202 2.81 11.54 15.42
C HIS A 202 3.00 11.19 13.94
N LEU A 203 4.24 10.99 13.46
CA LEU A 203 4.54 10.55 12.10
C LEU A 203 4.54 9.03 11.92
N ASN A 204 4.40 8.27 13.02
CA ASN A 204 4.33 6.82 13.01
C ASN A 204 2.87 6.34 13.14
N PRO A 205 2.53 5.16 12.58
CA PRO A 205 1.26 4.50 12.86
C PRO A 205 1.03 4.27 14.36
N PRO A 206 -0.22 4.20 14.83
CA PRO A 206 -1.46 4.29 14.06
C PRO A 206 -1.89 5.74 13.78
N ILE A 207 -2.74 5.92 12.77
CA ILE A 207 -3.43 7.20 12.53
C ILE A 207 -4.34 7.52 13.72
N LYS A 208 -4.29 8.76 14.21
CA LYS A 208 -5.14 9.26 15.29
C LYS A 208 -6.01 10.43 14.84
N VAL A 209 -7.19 10.57 15.45
CA VAL A 209 -8.06 11.75 15.28
C VAL A 209 -7.47 12.96 16.00
N VAL A 210 -6.88 12.73 17.17
CA VAL A 210 -6.24 13.75 18.01
C VAL A 210 -4.80 13.35 18.29
N TYR A 211 -3.88 14.30 18.14
CA TYR A 211 -2.47 14.14 18.43
C TYR A 211 -2.08 15.00 19.63
N SER A 212 -1.32 14.43 20.56
CA SER A 212 -0.68 15.15 21.66
C SER A 212 0.80 15.39 21.33
N TYR A 213 1.28 16.60 21.64
CA TYR A 213 2.65 16.99 21.38
C TYR A 213 3.34 17.33 22.71
N ALA A 214 4.37 16.57 23.07
CA ALA A 214 5.26 16.95 24.15
C ALA A 214 6.15 18.10 23.69
N GLN A 215 6.68 18.88 24.64
CA GLN A 215 7.51 20.05 24.34
C GLN A 215 8.76 19.73 23.51
N HIS A 216 9.30 18.51 23.65
CA HIS A 216 10.47 18.05 22.91
C HIS A 216 10.13 17.42 21.54
N HIS A 217 8.85 17.25 21.19
CA HIS A 217 8.47 16.69 19.90
C HIS A 217 8.72 17.69 18.77
N ILE A 218 9.34 17.20 17.70
CA ILE A 218 9.68 17.96 16.49
C ILE A 218 8.46 18.03 15.59
N LEU A 219 8.01 19.26 15.28
CA LEU A 219 6.85 19.53 14.41
C LEU A 219 7.24 20.14 13.06
N TRP A 220 8.53 20.35 12.82
CA TRP A 220 9.06 20.85 11.56
C TRP A 220 9.67 19.72 10.73
N ASN A 221 9.89 19.97 9.45
CA ASN A 221 10.39 18.96 8.51
C ASN A 221 11.89 18.69 8.71
N LYS A 222 12.25 17.93 9.75
CA LYS A 222 13.62 17.48 9.99
C LYS A 222 13.97 16.34 9.03
N PRO A 223 14.98 16.50 8.14
CA PRO A 223 15.23 15.53 7.07
C PRO A 223 15.46 14.08 7.52
N ASP A 224 16.10 13.89 8.68
CA ASP A 224 16.44 12.56 9.23
C ASP A 224 15.23 11.73 9.72
N LEU A 225 14.03 12.34 9.75
CA LEU A 225 12.76 11.71 10.06
C LEU A 225 12.04 11.17 8.81
N PHE A 226 12.54 11.44 7.60
CA PHE A 226 11.87 11.10 6.35
C PHE A 226 12.68 10.07 5.55
N PHE A 227 11.96 9.30 4.73
CA PHE A 227 12.60 8.34 3.83
C PHE A 227 13.34 9.07 2.71
N GLU A 228 14.52 8.57 2.35
CA GLU A 228 15.29 8.99 1.20
C GLU A 228 15.04 8.02 0.03
N ASP A 229 14.83 8.56 -1.17
CA ASP A 229 14.46 7.78 -2.36
C ASP A 229 15.52 6.72 -2.72
N TRP A 230 16.80 7.07 -2.61
CA TRP A 230 17.90 6.17 -2.97
C TRP A 230 18.05 5.00 -1.98
N GLU A 231 17.87 5.23 -0.67
CA GLU A 231 17.88 4.18 0.35
C GLU A 231 16.70 3.21 0.16
N ALA A 232 15.49 3.73 -0.11
CA ALA A 232 14.32 2.90 -0.38
C ALA A 232 14.52 2.02 -1.63
N ARG A 233 15.04 2.60 -2.72
CA ARG A 233 15.36 1.85 -3.95
C ARG A 233 16.47 0.83 -3.72
N TYR A 234 17.51 1.17 -2.96
CA TYR A 234 18.60 0.27 -2.62
C TYR A 234 18.11 -0.94 -1.80
N GLY A 235 17.29 -0.69 -0.78
CA GLY A 235 16.66 -1.74 0.02
C GLY A 235 15.85 -2.72 -0.82
N LEU A 236 14.99 -2.21 -1.70
CA LEU A 236 14.23 -3.05 -2.64
C LEU A 236 15.12 -3.83 -3.61
N TRP A 237 16.13 -3.17 -4.18
CA TRP A 237 17.05 -3.81 -5.10
C TRP A 237 17.81 -4.98 -4.44
N LYS A 238 18.29 -4.80 -3.20
CA LYS A 238 18.94 -5.86 -2.43
C LYS A 238 18.01 -7.05 -2.19
N CYS A 239 16.74 -6.77 -1.85
CA CYS A 239 15.73 -7.80 -1.64
C CYS A 239 15.58 -8.67 -2.90
N PHE A 240 15.23 -8.08 -4.04
CA PHE A 240 14.91 -8.87 -5.24
C PHE A 240 16.13 -9.41 -5.99
N ARG A 241 17.31 -8.78 -5.87
CA ARG A 241 18.56 -9.36 -6.41
C ARG A 241 18.97 -10.63 -5.67
N THR A 242 18.80 -10.66 -4.35
CA THR A 242 19.18 -11.82 -3.53
C THR A 242 18.25 -13.00 -3.78
N VAL A 243 16.95 -12.74 -4.00
CA VAL A 243 15.98 -13.76 -4.43
C VAL A 243 16.41 -14.40 -5.76
N SER A 244 16.76 -13.60 -6.78
CA SER A 244 17.23 -14.12 -8.07
C SER A 244 18.45 -15.04 -7.94
N LYS A 245 19.40 -14.72 -7.05
CA LYS A 245 20.58 -15.57 -6.80
C LYS A 245 20.24 -16.90 -6.10
N LYS A 246 19.27 -16.92 -5.19
CA LYS A 246 18.81 -18.17 -4.55
C LYS A 246 18.11 -19.09 -5.56
N THR A 247 17.26 -18.53 -6.42
CA THR A 247 16.61 -19.27 -7.50
C THR A 247 17.61 -19.87 -8.48
N ASN A 248 18.62 -19.10 -8.91
CA ASN A 248 19.64 -19.61 -9.83
C ASN A 248 20.54 -20.69 -9.21
N LYS A 249 20.81 -20.68 -7.91
CA LYS A 249 21.58 -21.77 -7.25
C LYS A 249 20.85 -23.11 -7.23
N ILE A 250 19.51 -23.12 -7.22
CA ILE A 250 18.69 -24.35 -7.18
C ILE A 250 18.70 -25.06 -8.55
N TYR A 251 18.84 -24.32 -9.65
CA TYR A 251 18.90 -24.90 -11.01
C TYR A 251 20.28 -25.42 -11.42
N TYR A 252 21.32 -25.22 -10.60
CA TYR A 252 22.68 -25.71 -10.86
C TYR A 252 23.17 -26.70 -9.79
N THR A 253 22.31 -27.61 -9.33
CA THR A 253 22.78 -28.87 -8.72
C THR A 253 23.14 -29.87 -9.81
N LYS A 254 24.42 -30.26 -9.82
CA LYS A 254 25.14 -31.02 -10.86
C LYS A 254 24.38 -32.25 -11.39
N PRO A 255 24.38 -32.53 -12.71
CA PRO A 255 24.04 -33.86 -13.22
C PRO A 255 25.06 -34.88 -12.71
N GLY A 256 24.55 -36.03 -12.27
CA GLY A 256 25.33 -37.12 -11.70
C GLY A 256 26.45 -37.58 -12.64
N LYS A 257 27.63 -37.84 -12.06
CA LYS A 257 28.68 -38.59 -12.72
C LYS A 257 28.17 -40.01 -12.93
N VAL A 258 27.95 -40.40 -14.17
CA VAL A 258 27.85 -41.80 -14.59
C VAL A 258 29.24 -42.40 -14.40
N ALA A 259 29.35 -43.42 -13.54
CA ALA A 259 30.55 -44.23 -13.42
C ALA A 259 30.63 -45.20 -14.60
N ILE A 260 31.77 -45.23 -15.27
CA ILE A 260 32.25 -46.37 -16.06
C ILE A 260 32.94 -47.31 -15.07
#